data_AF-A0A0X3BGS7-F1
#
_entry.id   AF-A0A0X3BGS7-F1
#
_cell.length_a   1.000
_cell.length_b   1.000
_cell.length_c   1.000
_cell.angle_alpha   90.00
_cell.angle_beta   90.00
_cell.angle_gamma   90.00
#
_symmetry.space_group_name_H-M   'P 1'
#
loop_
_entity.id
_entity.type
_entity.pdbx_description
1 polymer ?
#
loop_
_entity_poly.entity_id
_entity_poly.type
_entity_poly.pdbx_seq_one_letter_code
_entity_poly.pdbx_strand_id
1 'polypeptide(L)'
;MAGVKVYTTENCPYCRMVIAFLEKYGVEYETVDVGRDREAAREMITVSGQRGVPVTIFGDAVIVGFDAKRLRELFGKPVTDGVYDVVIVGAGPAGLTAAVYCARKLMKTVIISENIGGQATWSWAIENYMGFRMITGEDLIRKFEEQVRGLDVNLELDSVQSVQKEGDIFLVRTAPGNAYRCRTVILTSGKHPRTLGLPDEDRLMGRGVSVCSTCDGPLFRARPVAVVGGGNAAVQTAVELAKIASSVALVVRSTLKCDEIYIARAKEVGVQIFPHSEVSALHGEATLTGITVRDRETGKETVLNVEGLFLEIGLVPNTGFLKDLVALNNLGEIIVDENNHTSVPGVFAAGDATCIRGKQIIIAAGEGAKAALAAHEYLLKEDLSRAPTPAAL
;
A
#
# COMPACT_ATOMS: atom_id res chain seq x y z
N MET A 1 -39.14 -13.06 0.25
CA MET A 1 -37.78 -12.51 -0.01
C MET A 1 -36.82 -13.67 0.18
N ALA A 2 -35.93 -13.94 -0.76
CA ALA A 2 -34.97 -15.04 -0.61
C ALA A 2 -34.01 -14.70 0.54
N GLY A 3 -34.04 -15.49 1.63
CA GLY A 3 -33.16 -15.27 2.78
C GLY A 3 -31.70 -15.53 2.40
N VAL A 4 -30.79 -14.73 2.94
CA VAL A 4 -29.35 -14.97 2.76
C VAL A 4 -28.96 -16.21 3.56
N LYS A 5 -28.37 -17.22 2.92
CA LYS A 5 -27.88 -18.43 3.60
C LYS A 5 -26.36 -18.41 3.62
N VAL A 6 -25.76 -18.59 4.81
CA VAL A 6 -24.30 -18.63 5.00
C VAL A 6 -23.89 -20.00 5.54
N TYR A 7 -23.15 -20.77 4.75
CA TYR A 7 -22.54 -22.01 5.21
C TYR A 7 -21.27 -21.71 5.99
N THR A 8 -21.12 -22.33 7.16
CA THR A 8 -20.09 -22.01 8.17
C THR A 8 -19.54 -23.27 8.83
N THR A 9 -18.49 -23.12 9.64
CA THR A 9 -18.04 -24.11 10.62
C THR A 9 -17.65 -23.38 11.92
N GLU A 10 -17.66 -24.09 13.05
CA GLU A 10 -17.42 -23.53 14.40
C GLU A 10 -16.19 -22.62 14.50
N ASN A 11 -15.08 -22.99 13.86
CA ASN A 11 -13.78 -22.32 14.04
C ASN A 11 -13.35 -21.49 12.81
N CYS A 12 -14.29 -21.11 11.96
CA CYS A 12 -14.01 -20.38 10.73
C CYS A 12 -13.95 -18.84 10.95
N PRO A 13 -12.77 -18.20 10.87
CA PRO A 13 -12.66 -16.76 11.06
C PRO A 13 -13.40 -15.96 9.98
N TYR A 14 -13.31 -16.39 8.72
CA TYR A 14 -13.98 -15.72 7.60
C TYR A 14 -15.51 -15.81 7.67
N CYS A 15 -16.05 -16.88 8.28
CA CYS A 15 -17.48 -17.05 8.50
C CYS A 15 -18.01 -15.97 9.46
N ARG A 16 -17.26 -15.67 10.52
CA ARG A 16 -17.56 -14.56 11.43
C ARG A 16 -17.52 -13.20 10.72
N MET A 17 -16.60 -13.02 9.76
CA MET A 17 -16.53 -11.77 8.98
C MET A 17 -17.74 -11.57 8.06
N VAL A 18 -18.22 -12.64 7.39
CA VAL A 18 -19.44 -12.58 6.58
C VAL A 18 -20.64 -12.22 7.47
N ILE A 19 -20.79 -12.89 8.61
CA ILE A 19 -21.87 -12.63 9.57
C ILE A 19 -21.82 -11.16 10.04
N ALA A 20 -20.67 -10.69 10.52
CA ALA A 20 -20.50 -9.31 10.97
C ALA A 20 -20.80 -8.28 9.87
N PHE A 21 -20.50 -8.61 8.60
CA PHE A 21 -20.88 -7.77 7.47
C PHE A 21 -22.39 -7.71 7.29
N LEU A 22 -23.08 -8.85 7.25
CA LEU A 22 -24.52 -8.89 7.06
C LEU A 22 -25.25 -8.17 8.20
N GLU A 23 -24.80 -8.36 9.45
CA GLU A 23 -25.26 -7.61 10.62
C GLU A 23 -25.05 -6.10 10.46
N LYS A 24 -23.85 -5.66 10.05
CA LYS A 24 -23.53 -4.23 9.82
C LYS A 24 -24.49 -3.57 8.82
N TYR A 25 -24.90 -4.28 7.78
CA TYR A 25 -25.82 -3.74 6.77
C TYR A 25 -27.31 -4.01 7.07
N GLY A 26 -27.62 -4.65 8.20
CA GLY A 26 -28.99 -4.95 8.61
C GLY A 26 -29.67 -5.97 7.71
N VAL A 27 -28.91 -6.94 7.19
CA VAL A 27 -29.37 -7.98 6.27
C VAL A 27 -29.77 -9.20 7.08
N GLU A 28 -30.98 -9.71 6.90
CA GLU A 28 -31.42 -10.97 7.52
C GLU A 28 -30.72 -12.18 6.87
N TYR A 29 -30.21 -13.08 7.71
CA TYR A 29 -29.47 -14.27 7.25
C TYR A 29 -29.74 -15.50 8.11
N GLU A 30 -29.49 -16.68 7.54
CA GLU A 30 -29.47 -17.98 8.18
C GLU A 30 -28.05 -18.58 8.10
N THR A 31 -27.54 -19.13 9.20
CA THR A 31 -26.25 -19.83 9.22
C THR A 31 -26.45 -21.34 9.26
N VAL A 32 -25.71 -22.07 8.41
CA VAL A 32 -25.73 -23.53 8.35
C VAL A 32 -24.33 -24.08 8.65
N ASP A 33 -24.17 -24.89 9.70
CA ASP A 33 -22.88 -25.49 10.07
C ASP A 33 -22.63 -26.80 9.32
N VAL A 34 -21.80 -26.75 8.28
CA VAL A 34 -21.46 -27.92 7.45
C VAL A 34 -20.45 -28.85 8.12
N GLY A 35 -19.83 -28.43 9.22
CA GLY A 35 -18.96 -29.28 10.03
C GLY A 35 -19.77 -30.31 10.83
N ARG A 36 -21.02 -29.97 11.16
CA ARG A 36 -21.95 -30.83 11.91
C ARG A 36 -23.01 -31.49 11.02
N ASP A 37 -23.29 -30.92 9.85
CA ASP A 37 -24.29 -31.43 8.90
C ASP A 37 -23.66 -31.84 7.54
N ARG A 38 -23.63 -33.15 7.30
CA ARG A 38 -23.05 -33.74 6.07
C ARG A 38 -23.94 -33.54 4.83
N GLU A 39 -25.25 -33.38 4.98
CA GLU A 39 -26.13 -33.14 3.85
C GLU A 39 -26.02 -31.68 3.40
N ALA A 40 -26.00 -30.75 4.35
CA ALA A 40 -25.70 -29.34 4.08
C ALA A 40 -24.32 -29.16 3.43
N ALA A 41 -23.31 -29.92 3.85
CA ALA A 41 -21.99 -29.91 3.21
C ALA A 41 -22.05 -30.32 1.73
N ARG A 42 -22.85 -31.34 1.39
CA ARG A 42 -23.03 -31.80 0.00
C ARG A 42 -23.83 -30.79 -0.83
N GLU A 43 -24.87 -30.18 -0.25
CA GLU A 43 -25.63 -29.10 -0.87
C GLU A 43 -24.71 -27.92 -1.20
N MET A 44 -23.93 -27.44 -0.21
CA MET A 44 -22.96 -26.36 -0.38
C MET A 44 -21.97 -26.67 -1.52
N ILE A 45 -21.39 -27.87 -1.55
CA ILE A 45 -20.45 -28.29 -2.60
C ILE A 45 -21.12 -28.29 -3.98
N THR A 46 -22.37 -28.76 -4.06
CA THR A 46 -23.10 -28.84 -5.32
C THR A 46 -23.40 -27.45 -5.88
N VAL A 47 -23.79 -26.50 -5.02
CA VAL A 47 -24.18 -25.16 -5.45
C VAL A 47 -22.97 -24.25 -5.69
N SER A 48 -21.89 -24.40 -4.93
CA SER A 48 -20.72 -23.53 -5.03
C SER A 48 -19.52 -24.11 -5.78
N GLY A 49 -19.49 -25.43 -5.98
CA GLY A 49 -18.30 -26.14 -6.44
C GLY A 49 -17.16 -26.19 -5.40
N GLN A 50 -17.40 -25.72 -4.18
CA GLN A 50 -16.37 -25.54 -3.15
C GLN A 50 -16.59 -26.46 -1.95
N ARG A 51 -15.48 -26.92 -1.37
CA ARG A 51 -15.47 -27.75 -0.15
C ARG A 51 -15.21 -26.95 1.13
N GLY A 52 -14.84 -25.68 1.00
CA GLY A 52 -14.51 -24.79 2.12
C GLY A 52 -15.62 -23.80 2.44
N VAL A 53 -15.59 -23.27 3.66
CA VAL A 53 -16.47 -22.20 4.17
C VAL A 53 -15.70 -20.89 4.35
N PRO A 54 -16.37 -19.72 4.37
CA PRO A 54 -17.80 -19.53 4.19
C PRO A 54 -18.26 -19.62 2.74
N VAL A 55 -19.53 -19.98 2.54
CA VAL A 55 -20.23 -19.82 1.26
C VAL A 55 -21.53 -19.08 1.55
N THR A 56 -21.75 -17.94 0.89
CA THR A 56 -22.98 -17.14 1.02
C THR A 56 -23.83 -17.31 -0.23
N ILE A 57 -25.10 -17.65 -0.06
CA ILE A 57 -26.09 -17.78 -1.13
C ILE A 57 -27.18 -16.73 -0.95
N PHE A 58 -27.51 -16.02 -2.03
CA PHE A 58 -28.63 -15.09 -2.08
C PHE A 58 -29.22 -15.04 -3.50
N GLY A 59 -30.44 -15.58 -3.67
CA GLY A 59 -31.00 -15.80 -5.01
C GLY A 59 -30.06 -16.70 -5.82
N ASP A 60 -29.69 -16.26 -7.02
CA ASP A 60 -28.72 -16.97 -7.89
C ASP A 60 -27.26 -16.64 -7.59
N ALA A 61 -26.99 -15.72 -6.65
CA ALA A 61 -25.63 -15.32 -6.30
C ALA A 61 -25.01 -16.30 -5.32
N VAL A 62 -23.83 -16.80 -5.67
CA VAL A 62 -22.98 -17.63 -4.80
C VAL A 62 -21.67 -16.89 -4.56
N ILE A 63 -21.37 -16.61 -3.31
CA ILE A 63 -20.15 -15.92 -2.87
C ILE A 63 -19.32 -16.92 -2.07
N VAL A 64 -18.11 -17.18 -2.55
CA VAL A 64 -17.17 -18.09 -1.91
C VAL A 64 -16.19 -17.28 -1.08
N GLY A 65 -15.99 -17.67 0.17
CA GLY A 65 -15.15 -16.94 1.11
C GLY A 65 -15.77 -15.63 1.59
N PHE A 66 -14.97 -14.83 2.28
CA PHE A 66 -15.36 -13.47 2.67
C PHE A 66 -14.97 -12.50 1.55
N ASP A 67 -15.90 -12.26 0.61
CA ASP A 67 -15.75 -11.27 -0.45
C ASP A 67 -16.55 -10.01 -0.11
N ALA A 68 -15.89 -9.07 0.58
CA ALA A 68 -16.50 -7.83 1.02
C ALA A 68 -17.03 -6.96 -0.15
N LYS A 69 -16.41 -7.05 -1.33
CA LYS A 69 -16.85 -6.29 -2.51
C LYS A 69 -18.17 -6.85 -3.02
N ARG A 70 -18.24 -8.15 -3.23
CA ARG A 70 -19.46 -8.80 -3.72
C ARG A 70 -20.61 -8.71 -2.73
N LEU A 71 -20.31 -8.83 -1.43
CA LEU A 71 -21.28 -8.60 -0.37
C LEU A 71 -21.80 -7.15 -0.37
N ARG A 72 -20.95 -6.16 -0.65
CA ARG A 72 -21.37 -4.75 -0.78
C ARG A 72 -22.17 -4.48 -2.05
N GLU A 73 -21.85 -5.12 -3.17
CA GLU A 73 -22.65 -5.00 -4.40
C GLU A 73 -24.08 -5.49 -4.19
N LEU A 74 -24.27 -6.55 -3.40
CA LEU A 74 -25.57 -7.18 -3.18
C LEU A 74 -26.35 -6.58 -2.01
N PHE A 75 -25.64 -6.21 -0.94
CA PHE A 75 -26.25 -5.82 0.33
C PHE A 75 -25.81 -4.45 0.83
N GLY A 76 -24.83 -3.84 0.18
CA GLY A 76 -24.39 -2.50 0.49
C GLY A 76 -25.50 -1.50 0.19
N LYS A 77 -25.63 -0.51 1.06
CA LYS A 77 -26.40 0.70 0.72
C LYS A 77 -25.52 1.57 -0.19
N PRO A 78 -26.10 2.33 -1.16
CA PRO A 78 -25.35 3.37 -1.84
C PRO A 78 -24.63 4.26 -0.83
N VAL A 79 -23.43 4.74 -1.18
CA VAL A 79 -22.60 5.60 -0.31
C VAL A 79 -23.50 6.65 0.32
N THR A 80 -23.64 6.57 1.66
CA THR A 80 -24.67 7.30 2.39
C THR A 80 -24.66 8.78 2.03
N ASP A 81 -25.82 9.34 1.72
CA ASP A 81 -26.08 10.76 1.88
C ASP A 81 -25.62 11.19 3.28
N GLY A 82 -24.47 11.85 3.37
CA GLY A 82 -23.90 12.27 4.64
C GLY A 82 -22.44 12.71 4.52
N VAL A 83 -22.06 13.63 5.40
CA VAL A 83 -20.70 14.15 5.50
C VAL A 83 -19.87 13.22 6.40
N TYR A 84 -18.72 12.76 5.93
CA TYR A 84 -17.72 12.05 6.72
C TYR A 84 -16.94 13.02 7.61
N ASP A 85 -16.49 12.57 8.77
CA ASP A 85 -15.55 13.37 9.56
C ASP A 85 -14.19 13.40 8.86
N VAL A 86 -13.78 12.25 8.30
CA VAL A 86 -12.50 12.10 7.61
C VAL A 86 -12.61 11.15 6.40
N VAL A 87 -12.03 11.59 5.28
CA VAL A 87 -11.71 10.73 4.12
C VAL A 87 -10.20 10.50 4.07
N ILE A 88 -9.79 9.24 4.03
CA ILE A 88 -8.40 8.82 3.90
C ILE A 88 -8.17 8.38 2.46
N VAL A 89 -7.20 9.00 1.77
CA VAL A 89 -6.87 8.67 0.38
C VAL A 89 -5.64 7.76 0.37
N GLY A 90 -5.83 6.49 0.02
CA GLY A 90 -4.80 5.44 0.04
C GLY A 90 -4.97 4.47 1.21
N ALA A 91 -4.75 3.17 0.93
CA ALA A 91 -4.87 2.09 1.92
C ALA A 91 -3.53 1.35 2.12
N GLY A 92 -2.41 2.08 2.06
CA GLY A 92 -1.10 1.58 2.49
C GLY A 92 -0.93 1.62 4.02
N PRO A 93 0.29 1.35 4.55
CA PRO A 93 0.56 1.37 5.99
C PRO A 93 0.12 2.67 6.70
N ALA A 94 0.36 3.83 6.08
CA ALA A 94 -0.07 5.12 6.61
C ALA A 94 -1.60 5.24 6.70
N GLY A 95 -2.32 4.94 5.62
CA GLY A 95 -3.78 5.09 5.56
C GLY A 95 -4.52 4.08 6.45
N LEU A 96 -4.08 2.82 6.47
CA LEU A 96 -4.63 1.80 7.36
C LEU A 96 -4.40 2.15 8.84
N THR A 97 -3.20 2.64 9.18
CA THR A 97 -2.93 3.08 10.56
C THR A 97 -3.75 4.31 10.93
N ALA A 98 -3.86 5.30 10.05
CA ALA A 98 -4.69 6.48 10.26
C ALA A 98 -6.15 6.07 10.54
N ALA A 99 -6.70 5.14 9.76
CA ALA A 99 -8.06 4.65 9.93
C ALA A 99 -8.33 4.03 11.31
N VAL A 100 -7.39 3.24 11.83
CA VAL A 100 -7.48 2.68 13.19
C VAL A 100 -7.60 3.80 14.23
N TYR A 101 -6.75 4.82 14.13
CA TYR A 101 -6.78 5.96 15.07
C TYR A 101 -8.05 6.79 14.93
N CYS A 102 -8.51 7.03 13.70
CA CYS A 102 -9.75 7.74 13.42
C CYS A 102 -10.97 7.02 14.03
N ALA A 103 -11.08 5.71 13.82
CA ALA A 103 -12.16 4.91 14.38
C ALA A 103 -12.14 4.86 15.91
N ARG A 104 -10.96 4.79 16.54
CA ARG A 104 -10.82 4.84 18.00
C ARG A 104 -11.19 6.20 18.60
N LYS A 105 -11.20 7.25 17.79
CA LYS A 105 -11.72 8.58 18.13
C LYS A 105 -13.19 8.77 17.74
N LEU A 106 -13.87 7.69 17.33
CA LEU A 106 -15.28 7.69 16.92
C LEU A 106 -15.58 8.61 15.73
N MET A 107 -14.58 8.86 14.87
CA MET A 107 -14.76 9.65 13.66
C MET A 107 -15.39 8.80 12.55
N LYS A 108 -16.44 9.31 11.90
CA LYS A 108 -17.03 8.68 10.71
C LYS A 108 -16.02 8.70 9.58
N THR A 109 -15.42 7.54 9.29
CA THR A 109 -14.22 7.41 8.45
C THR A 109 -14.49 6.57 7.20
N VAL A 110 -13.95 7.02 6.07
CA VAL A 110 -13.84 6.21 4.84
C VAL A 110 -12.42 6.26 4.29
N ILE A 111 -11.91 5.09 3.88
CA ILE A 111 -10.67 4.95 3.11
C ILE A 111 -11.06 4.73 1.65
N ILE A 112 -10.42 5.46 0.73
CA ILE A 112 -10.59 5.29 -0.72
C ILE A 112 -9.21 4.98 -1.32
N SER A 113 -9.07 3.82 -1.97
CA SER A 113 -7.78 3.39 -2.52
C SER A 113 -7.95 2.41 -3.67
N GLU A 114 -7.04 2.44 -4.65
CA GLU A 114 -7.06 1.51 -5.80
C GLU A 114 -6.69 0.07 -5.40
N ASN A 115 -5.91 -0.07 -4.34
CA ASN A 115 -5.48 -1.35 -3.78
C ASN A 115 -5.35 -1.24 -2.25
N ILE A 116 -5.25 -2.39 -1.57
CA ILE A 116 -4.97 -2.49 -0.14
C ILE A 116 -3.50 -2.89 0.04
N GLY A 117 -2.80 -2.20 0.91
CA GLY A 117 -1.41 -2.48 1.28
C GLY A 117 -0.36 -1.59 0.60
N GLY A 118 -0.64 -1.09 -0.60
CA GLY A 118 0.33 -0.31 -1.37
C GLY A 118 1.64 -1.08 -1.60
N GLN A 119 2.76 -0.36 -1.68
CA GLN A 119 4.08 -0.97 -1.96
C GLN A 119 4.53 -2.02 -0.93
N ALA A 120 4.00 -2.01 0.29
CA ALA A 120 4.44 -2.94 1.33
C ALA A 120 4.18 -4.40 0.93
N THR A 121 3.17 -4.67 0.10
CA THR A 121 2.85 -6.02 -0.38
C THR A 121 3.90 -6.61 -1.31
N TRP A 122 4.75 -5.78 -1.92
CA TRP A 122 5.78 -6.22 -2.87
C TRP A 122 7.01 -6.81 -2.16
N SER A 123 7.14 -6.57 -0.85
CA SER A 123 8.27 -7.08 -0.09
C SER A 123 8.10 -8.56 0.24
N TRP A 124 9.06 -9.38 -0.17
CA TRP A 124 9.10 -10.80 0.17
C TRP A 124 9.41 -11.04 1.65
N ALA A 125 10.32 -10.24 2.23
CA ALA A 125 10.76 -10.39 3.60
C ALA A 125 10.97 -9.03 4.26
N ILE A 126 10.18 -8.75 5.29
CA ILE A 126 10.27 -7.56 6.13
C ILE A 126 10.86 -7.96 7.47
N GLU A 127 12.09 -7.52 7.75
CA GLU A 127 12.80 -7.80 9.00
C GLU A 127 12.98 -6.56 9.89
N ASN A 128 12.45 -5.41 9.45
CA ASN A 128 12.64 -4.12 10.10
C ASN A 128 11.33 -3.51 10.65
N TYR A 129 10.26 -4.30 10.75
CA TYR A 129 9.01 -3.89 11.40
C TYR A 129 8.93 -4.47 12.82
N MET A 130 9.09 -3.59 13.81
CA MET A 130 9.12 -4.00 15.23
C MET A 130 7.86 -4.79 15.62
N GLY A 131 8.07 -5.93 16.29
CA GLY A 131 7.03 -6.91 16.62
C GLY A 131 7.09 -8.19 15.77
N PHE A 132 7.80 -8.16 14.65
CA PHE A 132 8.08 -9.35 13.83
C PHE A 132 9.58 -9.52 13.65
N ARG A 133 10.08 -10.75 13.78
CA ARG A 133 11.46 -11.07 13.39
C ARG A 133 11.60 -11.07 11.88
N MET A 134 10.65 -11.68 11.18
CA MET A 134 10.47 -11.65 9.73
C MET A 134 8.99 -11.87 9.44
N ILE A 135 8.44 -11.12 8.49
CA ILE A 135 7.09 -11.30 7.96
C ILE A 135 7.08 -10.94 6.47
N THR A 136 6.23 -11.57 5.65
CA THR A 136 6.06 -11.14 4.26
C THR A 136 5.25 -9.84 4.20
N GLY A 137 5.38 -9.08 3.12
CA GLY A 137 4.59 -7.89 2.86
C GLY A 137 3.09 -8.13 2.89
N GLU A 138 2.65 -9.18 2.20
CA GLU A 138 1.25 -9.59 2.15
C GLU A 138 0.71 -9.96 3.54
N ASP A 139 1.45 -10.74 4.33
CA ASP A 139 1.01 -11.16 5.67
C ASP A 139 0.94 -9.98 6.64
N LEU A 140 1.87 -9.03 6.54
CA LEU A 140 1.86 -7.82 7.36
C LEU A 140 0.63 -6.95 7.04
N ILE A 141 0.38 -6.71 5.76
CA ILE A 141 -0.78 -5.92 5.32
C ILE A 141 -2.09 -6.62 5.66
N ARG A 142 -2.17 -7.95 5.52
CA ARG A 142 -3.36 -8.71 5.92
C ARG A 142 -3.69 -8.47 7.39
N LYS A 143 -2.68 -8.43 8.27
CA LYS A 143 -2.89 -8.09 9.70
C LYS A 143 -3.39 -6.66 9.92
N PHE A 144 -2.89 -5.69 9.15
CA PHE A 144 -3.38 -4.30 9.22
C PHE A 144 -4.83 -4.21 8.75
N GLU A 145 -5.15 -4.87 7.64
CA GLU A 145 -6.48 -4.92 7.06
C GLU A 145 -7.47 -5.60 8.01
N GLU A 146 -7.12 -6.75 8.61
CA GLU A 146 -7.91 -7.43 9.64
C GLU A 146 -8.28 -6.47 10.79
N GLN A 147 -7.32 -5.67 11.25
CA GLN A 147 -7.56 -4.69 12.30
C GLN A 147 -8.52 -3.58 11.87
N VAL A 148 -8.38 -3.05 10.66
CA VAL A 148 -9.29 -2.00 10.12
C VAL A 148 -10.69 -2.56 9.90
N ARG A 149 -10.83 -3.77 9.36
CA ARG A 149 -12.12 -4.41 9.10
C ARG A 149 -12.91 -4.74 10.36
N GLY A 150 -12.24 -4.91 11.50
CA GLY A 150 -12.87 -5.06 12.80
C GLY A 150 -13.43 -3.76 13.39
N LEU A 151 -13.27 -2.62 12.72
CA LEU A 151 -13.72 -1.30 13.17
C LEU A 151 -14.81 -0.75 12.25
N ASP A 152 -15.53 0.28 12.72
CA ASP A 152 -16.50 0.99 11.88
C ASP A 152 -15.82 1.96 10.90
N VAL A 153 -15.09 1.39 9.95
CA VAL A 153 -14.43 2.10 8.86
C VAL A 153 -14.94 1.55 7.53
N ASN A 154 -15.32 2.44 6.63
CA ASN A 154 -15.62 2.04 5.26
C ASN A 154 -14.33 2.02 4.44
N LEU A 155 -14.06 0.94 3.71
CA LEU A 155 -12.94 0.84 2.77
C LEU A 155 -13.52 0.64 1.38
N GLU A 156 -13.30 1.62 0.50
CA GLU A 156 -13.76 1.65 -0.89
C GLU A 156 -12.58 1.44 -1.84
N LEU A 157 -12.72 0.46 -2.73
CA LEU A 157 -11.74 0.20 -3.78
C LEU A 157 -12.04 1.09 -4.99
N ASP A 158 -11.43 2.26 -5.01
CA ASP A 158 -11.67 3.28 -6.02
C ASP A 158 -10.45 4.22 -6.17
N SER A 159 -10.36 4.91 -7.30
CA SER A 159 -9.29 5.85 -7.62
C SER A 159 -9.75 7.28 -7.40
N VAL A 160 -9.10 8.01 -6.49
CA VAL A 160 -9.39 9.43 -6.26
C VAL A 160 -8.82 10.28 -7.39
N GLN A 161 -9.68 11.08 -8.02
CA GLN A 161 -9.34 11.93 -9.17
C GLN A 161 -9.20 13.40 -8.80
N SER A 162 -9.90 13.85 -7.75
CA SER A 162 -9.72 15.21 -7.23
C SER A 162 -10.23 15.33 -5.81
N VAL A 163 -9.66 16.30 -5.09
CA VAL A 163 -10.11 16.77 -3.79
C VAL A 163 -10.27 18.28 -3.89
N GLN A 164 -11.44 18.79 -3.54
CA GLN A 164 -11.78 20.22 -3.66
C GLN A 164 -12.39 20.71 -2.35
N LYS A 165 -12.09 21.95 -1.95
CA LYS A 165 -12.72 22.58 -0.79
C LYS A 165 -14.01 23.28 -1.24
N GLU A 166 -15.12 22.98 -0.58
CA GLU A 166 -16.45 23.57 -0.80
C GLU A 166 -16.97 24.12 0.55
N GLY A 167 -16.70 25.39 0.83
CA GLY A 167 -17.02 25.99 2.13
C GLY A 167 -16.22 25.33 3.27
N ASP A 168 -16.93 24.80 4.26
CA ASP A 168 -16.34 24.15 5.44
C ASP A 168 -16.11 22.64 5.26
N ILE A 169 -16.41 22.11 4.08
CA ILE A 169 -16.24 20.69 3.76
C ILE A 169 -15.35 20.52 2.52
N PHE A 170 -14.91 19.29 2.31
CA PHE A 170 -14.17 18.84 1.14
C PHE A 170 -15.01 17.85 0.35
N LEU A 171 -14.92 17.96 -0.97
CA LEU A 171 -15.49 17.05 -1.93
C LEU A 171 -14.40 16.21 -2.58
N VAL A 172 -14.44 14.90 -2.34
CA VAL A 172 -13.53 13.92 -2.94
C VAL A 172 -14.26 13.20 -4.06
N ARG A 173 -13.74 13.29 -5.29
CA ARG A 173 -14.32 12.64 -6.46
C ARG A 173 -13.45 11.49 -6.94
N THR A 174 -14.08 10.40 -7.35
CA THR A 174 -13.39 9.21 -7.84
C THR A 174 -13.61 8.96 -9.33
N ALA A 175 -12.84 8.05 -9.93
CA ALA A 175 -12.88 7.78 -11.37
C ALA A 175 -14.25 7.28 -11.89
N PRO A 176 -15.00 6.42 -11.17
CA PRO A 176 -16.37 6.05 -11.51
C PRO A 176 -17.39 7.18 -11.37
N GLY A 177 -16.99 8.37 -10.90
CA GLY A 177 -17.87 9.52 -10.70
C GLY A 177 -18.52 9.60 -9.31
N ASN A 178 -18.13 8.73 -8.36
CA ASN A 178 -18.60 8.84 -6.98
C ASN A 178 -18.08 10.12 -6.33
N ALA A 179 -18.85 10.63 -5.37
CA ALA A 179 -18.53 11.87 -4.66
C ALA A 179 -18.73 11.70 -3.15
N TYR A 180 -17.68 11.97 -2.39
CA TYR A 180 -17.64 11.84 -0.93
C TYR A 180 -17.45 13.23 -0.32
N ARG A 181 -18.37 13.62 0.57
CA ARG A 181 -18.27 14.87 1.34
C ARG A 181 -17.63 14.60 2.68
N CYS A 182 -16.68 15.42 3.11
CA CYS A 182 -16.00 15.24 4.38
C CYS A 182 -15.54 16.54 5.03
N ARG A 183 -15.34 16.56 6.35
CA ARG A 183 -14.82 17.72 7.09
C ARG A 183 -13.29 17.79 7.04
N THR A 184 -12.62 16.65 6.96
CA THR A 184 -11.16 16.56 6.83
C THR A 184 -10.72 15.50 5.82
N VAL A 185 -9.51 15.64 5.30
CA VAL A 185 -8.89 14.70 4.37
C VAL A 185 -7.50 14.32 4.87
N ILE A 186 -7.16 13.02 4.85
CA ILE A 186 -5.80 12.54 5.11
C ILE A 186 -5.24 11.90 3.82
N LEU A 187 -4.22 12.52 3.25
CA LEU A 187 -3.57 12.10 2.01
C LEU A 187 -2.45 11.10 2.31
N THR A 188 -2.63 9.85 1.91
CA THR A 188 -1.69 8.74 2.14
C THR A 188 -1.41 7.94 0.87
N SER A 189 -1.44 8.61 -0.28
CA SER A 189 -1.34 8.00 -1.61
C SER A 189 0.03 7.36 -1.91
N GLY A 190 1.04 7.59 -1.07
CA GLY A 190 2.38 7.02 -1.20
C GLY A 190 3.13 7.53 -2.43
N LYS A 191 4.11 6.72 -2.86
CA LYS A 191 4.85 6.92 -4.11
C LYS A 191 4.70 5.68 -5.00
N HIS A 192 5.29 5.72 -6.18
CA HIS A 192 5.65 4.53 -6.94
C HIS A 192 7.11 4.65 -7.42
N PRO A 193 7.88 3.56 -7.45
CA PRO A 193 9.20 3.57 -8.05
C PRO A 193 9.10 3.70 -9.57
N ARG A 194 10.12 4.32 -10.16
CA ARG A 194 10.35 4.17 -11.59
C ARG A 194 10.85 2.75 -11.86
N THR A 195 10.35 2.17 -12.93
CA THR A 195 10.72 0.83 -13.41
C THR A 195 11.60 0.93 -14.65
N LEU A 196 12.25 -0.17 -15.01
CA LEU A 196 13.01 -0.31 -16.26
C LEU A 196 12.08 -0.49 -17.47
N GLY A 197 10.86 -0.99 -17.24
CA GLY A 197 9.88 -1.28 -18.29
C GLY A 197 10.26 -2.53 -19.09
N LEU A 198 10.96 -3.47 -18.46
CA LEU A 198 11.42 -4.69 -19.10
C LEU A 198 10.42 -5.84 -18.87
N PRO A 199 10.38 -6.83 -19.79
CA PRO A 199 9.75 -8.11 -19.49
C PRO A 199 10.31 -8.70 -18.18
N ASP A 200 9.47 -9.43 -17.46
CA ASP A 200 9.81 -10.12 -16.21
C ASP A 200 10.16 -9.25 -14.99
N GLU A 201 10.24 -7.93 -15.13
CA GLU A 201 10.55 -7.02 -14.01
C GLU A 201 9.53 -7.17 -12.87
N ASP A 202 8.23 -7.14 -13.19
CA ASP A 202 7.16 -7.32 -12.20
C ASP A 202 7.22 -8.71 -11.53
N ARG A 203 7.56 -9.76 -12.30
CA ARG A 203 7.67 -11.13 -11.80
C ARG A 203 8.85 -11.30 -10.83
N LEU A 204 9.94 -10.60 -11.09
CA LEU A 204 11.17 -10.67 -10.30
C LEU A 204 11.25 -9.61 -9.20
N MET A 205 10.28 -8.69 -9.11
CA MET A 205 10.14 -7.72 -8.03
C MET A 205 9.99 -8.43 -6.68
N GLY A 206 10.83 -8.06 -5.71
CA GLY A 206 10.94 -8.73 -4.41
C GLY A 206 11.63 -10.11 -4.46
N ARG A 207 12.01 -10.60 -5.65
CA ARG A 207 12.65 -11.91 -5.89
C ARG A 207 14.04 -11.75 -6.54
N GLY A 208 14.75 -10.72 -6.13
CA GLY A 208 16.06 -10.35 -6.68
C GLY A 208 16.06 -8.94 -7.27
N VAL A 209 14.94 -8.46 -7.80
CA VAL A 209 14.78 -7.03 -8.14
C VAL A 209 14.23 -6.29 -6.91
N SER A 210 14.88 -5.20 -6.52
CA SER A 210 14.52 -4.38 -5.36
C SER A 210 14.53 -2.90 -5.71
N VAL A 211 13.66 -2.14 -5.06
CA VAL A 211 13.60 -0.68 -5.12
C VAL A 211 13.98 -0.03 -3.78
N CYS A 212 14.40 -0.84 -2.79
CA CYS A 212 14.79 -0.38 -1.47
C CYS A 212 16.05 -1.10 -0.97
N SER A 213 17.21 -0.46 -1.17
CA SER A 213 18.50 -0.97 -0.71
C SER A 213 18.59 -1.12 0.81
N THR A 214 18.01 -0.19 1.57
CA THR A 214 17.96 -0.26 3.04
C THR A 214 17.15 -1.46 3.53
N CYS A 215 16.10 -1.85 2.80
CA CYS A 215 15.23 -2.95 3.17
C CYS A 215 15.89 -4.30 2.86
N ASP A 216 16.32 -4.47 1.60
CA ASP A 216 16.70 -5.79 1.09
C ASP A 216 18.22 -6.01 1.05
N GLY A 217 19.02 -4.95 1.14
CA GLY A 217 20.49 -5.01 1.08
C GLY A 217 21.11 -6.09 1.99
N PRO A 218 20.73 -6.18 3.28
CA PRO A 218 21.24 -7.21 4.19
C PRO A 218 21.03 -8.66 3.70
N LEU A 219 20.01 -8.93 2.88
CA LEU A 219 19.70 -10.25 2.34
C LEU A 219 20.74 -10.72 1.30
N PHE A 220 21.51 -9.80 0.72
CA PHE A 220 22.49 -10.06 -0.34
C PHE A 220 23.94 -10.18 0.18
N ARG A 221 24.13 -10.51 1.45
CA ARG A 221 25.47 -10.76 2.01
C ARG A 221 26.19 -11.86 1.22
N ALA A 222 27.42 -11.58 0.81
CA ALA A 222 28.29 -12.43 -0.01
C ALA A 222 27.72 -12.81 -1.39
N ARG A 223 26.68 -12.13 -1.88
CA ARG A 223 26.09 -12.36 -3.21
C ARG A 223 26.48 -11.26 -4.20
N PRO A 224 26.57 -11.55 -5.51
CA PRO A 224 26.82 -10.54 -6.53
C PRO A 224 25.56 -9.69 -6.76
N VAL A 225 25.70 -8.37 -6.81
CA VAL A 225 24.58 -7.44 -7.00
C VAL A 225 24.88 -6.38 -8.05
N ALA A 226 23.81 -5.83 -8.64
CA ALA A 226 23.85 -4.67 -9.51
C ALA A 226 22.98 -3.55 -8.95
N VAL A 227 23.37 -2.30 -9.19
CA VAL A 227 22.62 -1.09 -8.87
C VAL A 227 22.40 -0.32 -10.17
N VAL A 228 21.17 0.12 -10.44
CA VAL A 228 20.84 0.92 -11.61
C VAL A 228 20.55 2.35 -11.16
N GLY A 229 21.29 3.30 -11.71
CA GLY A 229 21.08 4.72 -11.42
C GLY A 229 22.38 5.51 -11.47
N GLY A 230 22.27 6.81 -11.74
CA GLY A 230 23.42 7.72 -11.86
C GLY A 230 23.48 8.83 -10.83
N GLY A 231 22.52 8.90 -9.90
CA GLY A 231 22.44 9.94 -8.87
C GLY A 231 23.19 9.59 -7.59
N ASN A 232 23.21 10.52 -6.63
CA ASN A 232 23.76 10.30 -5.29
C ASN A 232 23.23 9.02 -4.61
N ALA A 233 21.91 8.77 -4.68
CA ALA A 233 21.29 7.58 -4.07
C ALA A 233 21.88 6.28 -4.62
N ALA A 234 22.02 6.16 -5.94
CA ALA A 234 22.57 4.95 -6.58
C ALA A 234 24.02 4.69 -6.18
N VAL A 235 24.86 5.72 -6.15
CA VAL A 235 26.28 5.57 -5.80
C VAL A 235 26.44 5.27 -4.31
N GLN A 236 25.65 5.91 -3.43
CA GLN A 236 25.63 5.60 -2.01
C GLN A 236 25.20 4.16 -1.75
N THR A 237 24.09 3.71 -2.36
CA THR A 237 23.63 2.32 -2.32
C THR A 237 24.73 1.36 -2.78
N ALA A 238 25.43 1.65 -3.89
CA ALA A 238 26.52 0.80 -4.37
C ALA A 238 27.68 0.71 -3.37
N VAL A 239 28.08 1.82 -2.74
CA VAL A 239 29.13 1.87 -1.71
C VAL A 239 28.72 1.10 -0.45
N GLU A 240 27.44 1.19 -0.05
CA GLU A 240 26.92 0.47 1.10
C GLU A 240 26.86 -1.03 0.85
N LEU A 241 26.35 -1.45 -0.31
CA LEU A 241 26.30 -2.84 -0.72
C LEU A 241 27.69 -3.45 -0.86
N ALA A 242 28.70 -2.69 -1.30
CA ALA A 242 30.08 -3.17 -1.41
C ALA A 242 30.69 -3.63 -0.08
N LYS A 243 30.11 -3.22 1.07
CA LYS A 243 30.53 -3.70 2.40
C LYS A 243 30.02 -5.09 2.74
N ILE A 244 28.99 -5.58 2.04
CA ILE A 244 28.28 -6.82 2.39
C ILE A 244 28.19 -7.82 1.23
N ALA A 245 28.08 -7.35 -0.02
CA ALA A 245 27.98 -8.14 -1.23
C ALA A 245 29.36 -8.69 -1.66
N SER A 246 29.38 -9.74 -2.50
CA SER A 246 30.65 -10.27 -3.03
C SER A 246 31.19 -9.46 -4.21
N SER A 247 30.31 -8.79 -4.95
CA SER A 247 30.67 -7.81 -5.99
C SER A 247 29.50 -6.87 -6.24
N VAL A 248 29.80 -5.65 -6.69
CA VAL A 248 28.79 -4.63 -7.01
C VAL A 248 29.06 -4.05 -8.39
N ALA A 249 28.08 -4.17 -9.28
CA ALA A 249 28.03 -3.47 -10.56
C ALA A 249 27.14 -2.23 -10.44
N LEU A 250 27.58 -1.08 -10.95
CA LEU A 250 26.79 0.15 -11.03
C LEU A 250 26.51 0.47 -12.51
N VAL A 251 25.25 0.37 -12.93
CA VAL A 251 24.81 0.60 -14.31
C VAL A 251 24.25 2.01 -14.43
N VAL A 252 24.88 2.83 -15.27
CA VAL A 252 24.57 4.25 -15.43
C VAL A 252 24.19 4.54 -16.88
N ARG A 253 22.92 4.92 -17.11
CA ARG A 253 22.36 5.15 -18.46
C ARG A 253 23.02 6.28 -19.25
N SER A 254 23.64 7.22 -18.55
CA SER A 254 24.25 8.44 -19.10
C SER A 254 25.51 8.77 -18.29
N THR A 255 25.72 10.06 -17.97
CA THR A 255 26.77 10.49 -17.05
C THR A 255 26.33 10.34 -15.58
N LEU A 256 27.31 10.13 -14.70
CA LEU A 256 27.13 10.18 -13.25
C LEU A 256 26.79 11.61 -12.82
N LYS A 257 25.62 11.78 -12.20
CA LYS A 257 25.15 13.02 -11.57
C LYS A 257 25.26 12.86 -10.05
N CYS A 258 26.48 12.74 -9.57
CA CYS A 258 26.79 12.39 -8.20
C CYS A 258 27.98 13.21 -7.69
N ASP A 259 27.98 13.54 -6.40
CA ASP A 259 29.06 14.28 -5.76
C ASP A 259 30.37 13.48 -5.84
N GLU A 260 31.48 14.15 -6.15
CA GLU A 260 32.77 13.52 -6.42
C GLU A 260 33.26 12.61 -5.28
N ILE A 261 32.93 12.95 -4.04
CA ILE A 261 33.27 12.17 -2.85
C ILE A 261 32.70 10.75 -2.89
N TYR A 262 31.48 10.58 -3.38
CA TYR A 262 30.84 9.27 -3.49
C TYR A 262 31.43 8.46 -4.65
N ILE A 263 31.77 9.12 -5.76
CA ILE A 263 32.44 8.48 -6.90
C ILE A 263 33.83 7.98 -6.48
N ALA A 264 34.60 8.79 -5.76
CA ALA A 264 35.89 8.41 -5.23
C ALA A 264 35.77 7.19 -4.29
N ARG A 265 34.77 7.22 -3.40
CA ARG A 265 34.52 6.11 -2.47
C ARG A 265 34.09 4.82 -3.19
N ALA A 266 33.24 4.92 -4.22
CA ALA A 266 32.82 3.78 -5.03
C ALA A 266 34.01 3.09 -5.71
N LYS A 267 34.97 3.87 -6.23
CA LYS A 267 36.22 3.33 -6.80
C LYS A 267 37.09 2.66 -5.74
N GLU A 268 37.23 3.28 -4.57
CA GLU A 268 38.04 2.75 -3.46
C GLU A 268 37.55 1.39 -2.97
N VAL A 269 36.23 1.19 -2.90
CA VAL A 269 35.63 -0.08 -2.47
C VAL A 269 35.41 -1.07 -3.62
N GLY A 270 35.91 -0.77 -4.82
CA GLY A 270 35.91 -1.70 -5.95
C GLY A 270 34.57 -1.88 -6.67
N VAL A 271 33.68 -0.87 -6.64
CA VAL A 271 32.44 -0.90 -7.44
C VAL A 271 32.78 -0.87 -8.94
N GLN A 272 32.27 -1.82 -9.70
CA GLN A 272 32.45 -1.87 -11.15
C GLN A 272 31.42 -0.96 -11.83
N ILE A 273 31.86 0.12 -12.46
CA ILE A 273 30.97 1.10 -13.10
C ILE A 273 30.81 0.79 -14.60
N PHE A 274 29.58 0.68 -15.05
CA PHE A 274 29.16 0.56 -16.45
C PHE A 274 28.51 1.88 -16.90
N PRO A 275 29.31 2.83 -17.42
CA PRO A 275 28.78 4.12 -17.88
C PRO A 275 28.09 3.95 -19.24
N HIS A 276 27.25 4.92 -19.63
CA HIS A 276 26.51 4.90 -20.90
C HIS A 276 25.75 3.59 -21.16
N SER A 277 25.36 2.87 -20.11
CA SER A 277 24.85 1.50 -20.18
C SER A 277 23.46 1.40 -19.58
N GLU A 278 22.61 0.54 -20.15
CA GLU A 278 21.29 0.23 -19.62
C GLU A 278 21.10 -1.28 -19.46
N VAL A 279 20.25 -1.67 -18.51
CA VAL A 279 19.81 -3.06 -18.40
C VAL A 279 18.81 -3.31 -19.52
N SER A 280 19.09 -4.29 -20.39
CA SER A 280 18.27 -4.62 -21.55
C SER A 280 17.46 -5.91 -21.38
N ALA A 281 17.85 -6.78 -20.44
CA ALA A 281 17.12 -8.01 -20.12
C ALA A 281 17.38 -8.46 -18.67
N LEU A 282 16.38 -9.14 -18.09
CA LEU A 282 16.46 -9.80 -16.79
C LEU A 282 16.45 -11.31 -16.99
N HIS A 283 17.25 -12.05 -16.21
CA HIS A 283 17.36 -13.51 -16.31
C HIS A 283 16.91 -14.18 -15.01
N GLY A 284 16.21 -15.31 -15.14
CA GLY A 284 15.77 -16.17 -14.02
C GLY A 284 14.27 -16.43 -14.00
N GLU A 285 13.88 -17.61 -13.51
CA GLU A 285 12.48 -18.06 -13.45
C GLU A 285 11.82 -17.77 -12.09
N ALA A 286 12.36 -18.34 -11.01
CA ALA A 286 11.80 -18.13 -9.67
C ALA A 286 12.42 -16.90 -8.97
N THR A 287 13.69 -16.63 -9.26
CA THR A 287 14.52 -15.57 -8.68
C THR A 287 15.47 -15.04 -9.74
N LEU A 288 15.95 -13.80 -9.57
CA LEU A 288 16.95 -13.20 -10.43
C LEU A 288 18.25 -14.02 -10.40
N THR A 289 18.79 -14.36 -11.57
CA THR A 289 20.09 -15.05 -11.72
C THR A 289 21.10 -14.24 -12.54
N GLY A 290 20.65 -13.20 -13.24
CA GLY A 290 21.52 -12.29 -13.96
C GLY A 290 20.78 -11.19 -14.69
N ILE A 291 21.56 -10.30 -15.30
CA ILE A 291 21.07 -9.21 -16.14
C ILE A 291 21.90 -9.11 -17.42
N THR A 292 21.30 -8.66 -18.52
CA THR A 292 22.04 -8.17 -19.69
C THR A 292 22.20 -6.67 -19.59
N VAL A 293 23.44 -6.20 -19.68
CA VAL A 293 23.78 -4.77 -19.75
C VAL A 293 24.20 -4.45 -21.17
N ARG A 294 23.57 -3.44 -21.78
CA ARG A 294 23.88 -2.95 -23.11
C ARG A 294 24.53 -1.57 -23.02
N ASP A 295 25.72 -1.45 -23.58
CA ASP A 295 26.36 -0.17 -23.83
C ASP A 295 25.62 0.56 -24.96
N ARG A 296 25.15 1.77 -24.70
CA ARG A 296 24.28 2.53 -25.60
C ARG A 296 25.03 3.23 -26.72
N GLU A 297 26.36 3.37 -26.61
CA GLU A 297 27.20 4.00 -27.63
C GLU A 297 27.69 2.97 -28.64
N THR A 298 28.08 1.80 -28.17
CA THR A 298 28.65 0.73 -28.99
C THR A 298 27.64 -0.36 -29.37
N GLY A 299 26.52 -0.46 -28.65
CA GLY A 299 25.55 -1.54 -28.78
C GLY A 299 26.02 -2.88 -28.20
N LYS A 300 27.21 -2.94 -27.59
CA LYS A 300 27.76 -4.18 -27.03
C LYS A 300 26.94 -4.63 -25.81
N GLU A 301 26.56 -5.90 -25.80
CA GLU A 301 25.89 -6.53 -24.66
C GLU A 301 26.86 -7.35 -23.81
N THR A 302 26.68 -7.30 -22.50
CA THR A 302 27.42 -8.09 -21.52
C THR A 302 26.44 -8.70 -20.53
N VAL A 303 26.52 -10.01 -20.32
CA VAL A 303 25.72 -10.71 -19.31
C VAL A 303 26.47 -10.68 -17.98
N LEU A 304 25.80 -10.21 -16.93
CA LEU A 304 26.31 -10.20 -15.57
C LEU A 304 25.50 -11.19 -14.72
N ASN A 305 26.19 -12.14 -14.08
CA ASN A 305 25.57 -13.03 -13.11
C ASN A 305 25.43 -12.28 -11.79
N VAL A 306 24.21 -11.88 -11.47
CA VAL A 306 23.85 -11.15 -10.25
C VAL A 306 22.59 -11.77 -9.66
N GLU A 307 22.55 -11.85 -8.34
CA GLU A 307 21.38 -12.36 -7.61
C GLU A 307 20.48 -11.21 -7.13
N GLY A 308 21.02 -9.99 -7.05
CA GLY A 308 20.30 -8.78 -6.67
C GLY A 308 20.43 -7.65 -7.69
N LEU A 309 19.34 -6.95 -7.99
CA LEU A 309 19.27 -5.75 -8.82
C LEU A 309 18.52 -4.65 -8.06
N PHE A 310 19.21 -3.58 -7.70
CA PHE A 310 18.64 -2.44 -6.97
C PHE A 310 18.37 -1.27 -7.92
N LEU A 311 17.10 -0.88 -8.03
CA LEU A 311 16.63 0.20 -8.90
C LEU A 311 16.65 1.53 -8.15
N GLU A 312 17.72 2.30 -8.32
CA GLU A 312 17.93 3.61 -7.71
C GLU A 312 17.70 4.73 -8.75
N ILE A 313 16.60 4.60 -9.49
CA ILE A 313 16.21 5.50 -10.58
C ILE A 313 15.11 6.51 -10.20
N GLY A 314 14.72 6.51 -8.93
CA GLY A 314 13.85 7.52 -8.32
C GLY A 314 12.43 7.04 -8.02
N LEU A 315 11.80 7.72 -7.06
CA LEU A 315 10.41 7.52 -6.65
C LEU A 315 9.56 8.71 -7.10
N VAL A 316 8.37 8.45 -7.61
CA VAL A 316 7.40 9.45 -8.05
C VAL A 316 6.24 9.50 -7.05
N PRO A 317 5.98 10.63 -6.39
CA PRO A 317 4.80 10.77 -5.52
C PRO A 317 3.48 10.64 -6.26
N ASN A 318 2.52 9.94 -5.65
CA ASN A 318 1.17 9.79 -6.19
C ASN A 318 0.32 11.02 -5.86
N THR A 319 0.72 12.20 -6.34
CA THR A 319 0.14 13.50 -5.98
C THR A 319 -0.56 14.20 -7.14
N GLY A 320 -0.58 13.60 -8.34
CA GLY A 320 -1.12 14.22 -9.55
C GLY A 320 -2.59 14.65 -9.46
N PHE A 321 -3.41 13.98 -8.64
CA PHE A 321 -4.81 14.34 -8.42
C PHE A 321 -5.01 15.58 -7.54
N LEU A 322 -3.96 16.05 -6.85
CA LEU A 322 -4.03 17.18 -5.92
C LEU A 322 -4.01 18.53 -6.62
N LYS A 323 -3.47 18.61 -7.85
CA LYS A 323 -3.30 19.86 -8.60
C LYS A 323 -2.69 20.96 -7.70
N ASP A 324 -3.45 22.00 -7.39
CA ASP A 324 -3.05 23.15 -6.55
C ASP A 324 -3.66 23.12 -5.14
N LEU A 325 -4.24 22.00 -4.70
CA LEU A 325 -4.90 21.91 -3.39
C LEU A 325 -3.91 22.17 -2.25
N VAL A 326 -2.71 21.59 -2.32
CA VAL A 326 -1.68 21.70 -1.27
C VAL A 326 -0.32 22.04 -1.86
N ALA A 327 0.53 22.68 -1.07
CA ALA A 327 1.90 22.98 -1.47
C ALA A 327 2.71 21.69 -1.66
N LEU A 328 3.36 21.58 -2.83
CA LEU A 328 4.28 20.50 -3.16
C LEU A 328 5.71 21.04 -3.25
N ASN A 329 6.70 20.23 -2.90
CA ASN A 329 8.10 20.58 -3.14
C ASN A 329 8.51 20.31 -4.60
N ASN A 330 9.76 20.61 -4.95
CA ASN A 330 10.29 20.42 -6.31
C ASN A 330 10.33 18.94 -6.78
N LEU A 331 10.11 17.99 -5.87
CA LEU A 331 10.03 16.55 -6.16
C LEU A 331 8.59 16.05 -6.26
N GLY A 332 7.59 16.95 -6.15
CA GLY A 332 6.17 16.63 -6.16
C GLY A 332 5.64 16.04 -4.85
N GLU A 333 6.42 16.09 -3.76
CA GLU A 333 6.00 15.60 -2.45
C GLU A 333 5.17 16.66 -1.71
N ILE A 334 4.17 16.21 -0.94
CA ILE A 334 3.34 17.10 -0.11
C ILE A 334 4.18 17.68 1.02
N ILE A 335 4.24 19.01 1.12
CA ILE A 335 4.92 19.70 2.21
C ILE A 335 4.05 19.58 3.47
N VAL A 336 4.65 19.08 4.55
CA VAL A 336 4.00 18.95 5.86
C VAL A 336 4.90 19.46 6.98
N ASP A 337 4.28 19.91 8.08
CA ASP A 337 4.96 20.19 9.34
C ASP A 337 5.20 18.91 10.18
N GLU A 338 5.76 19.05 11.39
CA GLU A 338 6.04 17.92 12.29
C GLU A 338 4.79 17.14 12.75
N ASN A 339 3.61 17.77 12.66
CA ASN A 339 2.31 17.26 13.05
C ASN A 339 1.45 16.84 11.85
N ASN A 340 2.04 16.73 10.65
CA ASN A 340 1.39 16.30 9.42
C ASN A 340 0.34 17.28 8.86
N HIS A 341 0.36 18.55 9.26
CA HIS A 341 -0.45 19.59 8.62
C HIS A 341 0.10 19.93 7.24
N THR A 342 -0.79 20.09 6.27
CA THR A 342 -0.42 20.66 4.96
C THR A 342 -0.60 22.18 4.96
N SER A 343 -0.40 22.81 3.81
CA SER A 343 -0.70 24.23 3.62
C SER A 343 -2.20 24.59 3.71
N VAL A 344 -3.11 23.60 3.74
CA VAL A 344 -4.56 23.81 3.82
C VAL A 344 -5.12 23.26 5.13
N PRO A 345 -5.75 24.10 5.96
CA PRO A 345 -6.44 23.64 7.17
C PRO A 345 -7.52 22.61 6.85
N GLY A 346 -7.55 21.51 7.63
CA GLY A 346 -8.43 20.37 7.40
C GLY A 346 -7.89 19.34 6.41
N VAL A 347 -6.76 19.60 5.75
CA VAL A 347 -6.04 18.63 4.90
C VAL A 347 -4.70 18.26 5.56
N PHE A 348 -4.54 16.96 5.78
CA PHE A 348 -3.35 16.35 6.39
C PHE A 348 -2.73 15.40 5.39
N ALA A 349 -1.45 15.08 5.55
CA ALA A 349 -0.78 14.10 4.70
C ALA A 349 0.22 13.27 5.49
N ALA A 350 0.34 11.98 5.14
CA ALA A 350 1.20 11.05 5.85
C ALA A 350 1.86 10.02 4.92
N GLY A 351 2.98 9.48 5.40
CA GLY A 351 3.76 8.48 4.68
C GLY A 351 4.47 9.04 3.46
N ASP A 352 4.77 8.16 2.51
CA ASP A 352 5.81 8.42 1.51
C ASP A 352 5.46 9.54 0.51
N ALA A 353 4.17 9.88 0.35
CA ALA A 353 3.72 11.00 -0.49
C ALA A 353 4.21 12.38 0.01
N THR A 354 4.64 12.47 1.27
CA THR A 354 5.05 13.71 1.93
C THR A 354 6.56 13.97 1.83
N CYS A 355 7.02 15.14 2.27
CA CYS A 355 8.43 15.51 2.30
C CYS A 355 9.26 14.89 3.45
N ILE A 356 8.71 13.91 4.19
CA ILE A 356 9.47 13.18 5.21
C ILE A 356 10.66 12.45 4.59
N ARG A 357 11.80 12.43 5.29
CA ARG A 357 13.04 11.86 4.73
C ARG A 357 13.07 10.32 4.70
N GLY A 358 12.39 9.65 5.64
CA GLY A 358 12.38 8.19 5.73
C GLY A 358 11.16 7.57 5.04
N LYS A 359 11.39 6.78 3.99
CA LYS A 359 10.34 6.05 3.26
C LYS A 359 10.33 4.58 3.68
N GLN A 360 9.72 4.30 4.82
CA GLN A 360 9.71 2.98 5.46
C GLN A 360 8.33 2.68 6.04
N ILE A 361 7.95 1.39 6.07
CA ILE A 361 6.62 0.96 6.55
C ILE A 361 6.33 1.46 7.97
N ILE A 362 7.29 1.30 8.90
CA ILE A 362 7.12 1.72 10.30
C ILE A 362 7.02 3.24 10.44
N ILE A 363 7.75 4.00 9.62
CA ILE A 363 7.69 5.46 9.59
C ILE A 363 6.32 5.88 9.04
N ALA A 364 5.90 5.34 7.90
CA ALA A 364 4.61 5.63 7.29
C ALA A 364 3.43 5.33 8.23
N ALA A 365 3.48 4.21 8.96
CA ALA A 365 2.49 3.89 9.98
C ALA A 365 2.45 4.94 11.10
N GLY A 366 3.61 5.35 11.62
CA GLY A 366 3.72 6.41 12.62
C GLY A 366 3.16 7.76 12.13
N GLU A 367 3.48 8.15 10.89
CA GLU A 367 2.94 9.36 10.25
C GLU A 367 1.42 9.28 10.10
N GLY A 368 0.88 8.11 9.75
CA GLY A 368 -0.56 7.89 9.65
C GLY A 368 -1.28 8.10 10.99
N ALA A 369 -0.70 7.60 12.09
CA ALA A 369 -1.21 7.84 13.43
C ALA A 369 -1.20 9.33 13.81
N LYS A 370 -0.09 10.04 13.54
CA LYS A 370 0.02 11.49 13.79
C LYS A 370 -1.04 12.28 13.02
N ALA A 371 -1.16 12.03 11.72
CA ALA A 371 -2.15 12.73 10.88
C ALA A 371 -3.59 12.51 11.34
N ALA A 372 -3.94 11.30 11.79
CA ALA A 372 -5.26 11.02 12.35
C ALA A 372 -5.55 11.79 13.66
N LEU A 373 -4.54 11.91 14.53
CA LEU A 373 -4.66 12.68 15.77
C LEU A 373 -4.79 14.18 15.48
N ALA A 374 -4.02 14.71 14.53
CA ALA A 374 -4.10 16.10 14.10
C ALA A 374 -5.46 16.43 13.44
N ALA A 375 -5.98 15.52 12.60
CA ALA A 375 -7.31 15.67 12.00
C ALA A 375 -8.42 15.71 13.06
N HIS A 376 -8.33 14.85 14.07
CA HIS A 376 -9.27 14.88 15.19
C HIS A 376 -9.17 16.17 16.01
N GLU A 377 -7.95 16.65 16.30
CA GLU A 377 -7.76 17.92 17.02
C GLU A 377 -8.35 19.11 16.24
N TYR A 378 -8.17 19.15 14.93
CA TYR A 378 -8.78 20.15 14.06
C TYR A 378 -10.31 20.11 14.15
N LEU A 379 -10.92 18.92 14.09
CA LEU A 379 -12.37 18.77 14.21
C LEU A 379 -12.91 19.26 15.56
N LEU A 380 -12.16 19.07 16.65
CA LEU A 380 -12.54 19.58 17.97
C LEU A 380 -12.45 21.11 18.04
N LYS A 381 -11.37 21.71 17.50
CA LYS A 381 -11.15 23.16 17.54
C LYS A 381 -12.19 23.93 16.76
N GLU A 382 -12.59 23.40 15.61
CA GLU A 382 -13.57 24.03 14.73
C GLU A 382 -15.04 23.72 15.12
N ASP A 383 -15.25 23.02 16.25
CA ASP A 383 -16.57 22.50 16.69
C ASP A 383 -17.28 21.67 15.60
N LEU A 384 -16.46 20.98 14.79
CA LEU A 384 -16.88 20.14 13.68
C LEU A 384 -17.01 18.67 14.07
N SER A 385 -16.55 18.29 15.27
CA SER A 385 -16.75 16.94 15.80
C SER A 385 -18.22 16.71 16.15
N ARG A 386 -18.79 15.57 15.77
CA ARG A 386 -20.02 15.12 16.43
C ARG A 386 -19.67 14.80 17.87
N ALA A 387 -20.13 15.62 18.83
CA ALA A 387 -20.16 15.20 20.22
C ALA A 387 -20.86 13.83 20.28
N PRO A 388 -20.32 12.84 21.02
CA PRO A 388 -21.02 11.57 21.18
C PRO A 388 -22.39 11.89 21.80
N THR A 389 -23.46 11.59 21.07
CA THR A 389 -24.79 11.56 21.68
C THR A 389 -24.68 10.54 22.82
N PRO A 390 -24.92 10.92 24.09
CA PRO A 390 -24.96 9.95 25.16
C PRO A 390 -25.98 8.88 24.75
N ALA A 391 -25.56 7.62 24.72
CA ALA A 391 -26.50 6.53 24.56
C ALA A 391 -27.59 6.73 25.62
N ALA A 392 -28.84 6.87 25.19
CA ALA A 392 -29.96 6.93 26.12
C ALA A 392 -29.91 5.67 26.98
N LEU A 393 -29.77 5.87 28.30
CA LEU A 393 -29.81 4.81 29.31
C LEU A 393 -31.16 4.09 29.32
#